data_AF-A0A3A0FH60-F1
#
_entry.id   AF-A0A3A0FH60-F1
#
_cell.length_a   1.000
_cell.length_b   1.000
_cell.length_c   1.000
_cell.angle_alpha   90.00
_cell.angle_beta   90.00
_cell.angle_gamma   90.00
#
_symmetry.space_group_name_H-M   'P 1'
#
loop_
_entity.id
_entity.type
_entity.pdbx_description
1 polymer ?
#
loop_
_entity_poly.entity_id
_entity_poly.type
_entity_poly.pdbx_seq_one_letter_code
_entity_poly.pdbx_strand_id
1 'polypeptide(L)' 'MSAPAFDLVVPTIGRASLGALLAAVAADDGPLPGRVVVVDDRRNPAAPLALALPERLA' A
#
# COMPACT_ATOMS: atom_id res chain seq x y z
N MET A 1 -19.57 14.63 10.96
CA MET A 1 -19.51 14.30 9.51
C MET A 1 -18.61 13.10 9.36
N SER A 2 -19.02 12.07 8.60
CA SER A 2 -18.13 10.94 8.31
C SER A 2 -17.11 11.34 7.25
N ALA A 3 -15.86 10.90 7.38
CA ALA A 3 -14.89 11.05 6.31
C ALA A 3 -15.33 10.27 5.07
N PRO A 4 -15.06 10.75 3.84
CA PRO A 4 -15.34 10.01 2.62
C PRO A 4 -14.49 8.74 2.56
N ALA A 5 -15.09 7.64 2.09
CA ALA A 5 -14.37 6.41 1.82
C ALA A 5 -13.51 6.54 0.57
N PHE A 6 -12.33 5.92 0.58
CA PHE A 6 -11.41 5.91 -0.57
C PHE A 6 -10.64 4.59 -0.64
N ASP A 7 -10.17 4.26 -1.84
CA ASP A 7 -9.18 3.21 -2.08
C ASP A 7 -7.83 3.86 -2.42
N LEU A 8 -6.72 3.22 -2.04
CA LEU A 8 -5.36 3.68 -2.31
C LEU A 8 -4.73 2.82 -3.40
N VAL A 9 -4.33 3.43 -4.52
CA VAL A 9 -3.63 2.75 -5.62
C VAL A 9 -2.18 3.23 -5.67
N VAL A 10 -1.23 2.31 -5.55
CA VAL A 10 0.20 2.59 -5.67
C VAL A 10 0.70 2.02 -7.01
N PRO A 11 0.99 2.87 -8.02
CA PRO A 11 1.14 2.43 -9.41
C PRO A 11 2.51 1.82 -9.73
N THR A 12 3.46 1.84 -8.79
CA THR A 12 4.83 1.39 -9.03
C THR A 12 5.39 0.67 -7.82
N ILE A 13 6.18 -0.37 -8.06
CA ILE A 13 6.90 -1.12 -7.03
C ILE A 13 8.42 -0.98 -7.19
N GLY A 14 9.18 -1.62 -6.30
CA GLY A 14 10.64 -1.65 -6.35
C GLY A 14 11.34 -0.41 -5.79
N ARG A 15 10.58 0.56 -5.24
CA ARG A 15 11.13 1.72 -4.53
C ARG A 15 11.01 1.52 -3.02
N ALA A 16 12.07 1.88 -2.28
CA ALA A 16 12.08 1.81 -0.82
C ALA A 16 10.94 2.61 -0.16
N SER A 17 10.45 3.65 -0.84
CA SER A 17 9.32 4.47 -0.39
C SER A 17 8.00 3.71 -0.26
N LEU A 18 7.83 2.55 -0.92
CA LEU A 18 6.61 1.75 -0.79
C LEU A 18 6.42 1.24 0.64
N GLY A 19 7.49 0.71 1.25
CA GLY A 19 7.44 0.27 2.64
C GLY A 19 7.15 1.44 3.59
N ALA A 20 7.78 2.59 3.36
CA ALA A 20 7.55 3.80 4.16
C ALA A 20 6.11 4.31 4.03
N LEU A 21 5.54 4.29 2.83
CA LEU A 21 4.15 4.67 2.57
C LEU A 21 3.18 3.74 3.34
N LEU A 22 3.36 2.43 3.22
CA LEU A 22 2.49 1.45 3.89
C LEU A 22 2.58 1.56 5.41
N ALA A 23 3.78 1.75 5.95
CA ALA A 23 3.98 1.98 7.37
C ALA A 23 3.29 3.27 7.85
N ALA A 24 3.41 4.37 7.08
CA ALA A 24 2.76 5.64 7.41
C ALA A 24 1.23 5.53 7.38
N VAL A 25 0.66 4.88 6.37
CA VAL A 25 -0.79 4.64 6.27
C VAL A 25 -1.29 3.79 7.44
N ALA A 26 -0.54 2.75 7.83
CA ALA A 26 -0.90 1.91 8.96
C ALA A 26 -0.73 2.61 10.32
N ALA A 27 0.14 3.61 10.43
CA ALA A 27 0.35 4.37 11.65
C ALA A 27 -0.59 5.58 11.80
N ASP A 28 -1.32 5.95 10.75
CA ASP A 28 -2.21 7.11 10.78
C ASP A 28 -3.44 6.87 11.69
N ASP A 29 -3.87 7.93 12.36
CA ASP A 29 -5.08 8.00 13.18
C ASP A 29 -6.32 8.33 12.31
N GLY A 30 -6.10 8.70 11.05
CA GLY A 30 -7.13 8.92 10.04
C GLY A 30 -7.86 7.65 9.57
N PRO A 31 -8.90 7.83 8.73
CA PRO A 31 -9.61 6.71 8.12
C PRO A 31 -8.67 5.88 7.24
N LEU A 32 -8.70 4.55 7.42
CA LEU A 32 -8.01 3.63 6.53
C LEU A 32 -8.69 3.58 5.15
N PRO A 33 -7.92 3.33 4.07
CA PRO A 33 -8.50 3.02 2.77
C PRO A 33 -9.29 1.70 2.84
N GLY A 34 -10.33 1.59 2.02
CA GLY A 34 -11.09 0.34 1.86
C GLY A 34 -10.25 -0.78 1.25
N ARG A 35 -9.38 -0.43 0.29
CA ARG A 35 -8.37 -1.31 -0.30
C ARG A 35 -7.07 -0.58 -0.52
N VAL A 36 -5.97 -1.31 -0.38
CA VAL A 36 -4.65 -0.91 -0.87
C VAL A 36 -4.31 -1.79 -2.07
N VAL A 37 -4.23 -1.18 -3.24
CA VAL A 37 -3.89 -1.87 -4.50
C VAL A 37 -2.47 -1.49 -4.89
N VAL A 38 -1.57 -2.47 -4.86
CA VAL A 38 -0.18 -2.30 -5.30
C VAL A 38 -0.04 -2.90 -6.69
N VAL A 39 0.38 -2.08 -7.66
CA VAL A 39 0.58 -2.51 -9.04
C VAL A 39 2.00 -3.04 -9.23
N ASP A 40 2.13 -4.31 -9.62
CA ASP A 40 3.41 -4.89 -10.02
C ASP A 40 3.77 -4.41 -11.44
N ASP A 41 4.55 -3.32 -11.52
CA ASP A 41 5.00 -2.71 -12.78
C ASP A 41 6.40 -3.20 -13.22
N ARG A 42 6.92 -4.28 -12.63
CA ARG A 42 8.21 -4.84 -13.04
C ARG A 42 8.13 -5.36 -14.47
N ARG A 43 9.13 -4.99 -15.28
CA ARG A 43 9.27 -5.49 -16.66
C ARG A 43 9.36 -7.03 -16.74
N ASN A 44 9.90 -7.68 -15.71
CA ASN A 44 9.99 -9.14 -15.62
C ASN A 44 9.69 -9.60 -14.17
N PRO A 45 8.41 -9.89 -13.82
CA PRO A 45 8.00 -10.27 -12.48
C PRO A 45 8.25 -11.76 -12.22
N ALA A 46 9.52 -12.20 -12.31
CA ALA A 46 9.89 -13.61 -12.20
C ALA A 46 9.80 -14.17 -10.77
N ALA A 47 9.79 -13.30 -9.75
CA ALA A 47 9.65 -13.68 -8.35
C ALA A 47 8.46 -12.95 -7.71
N PRO A 48 7.76 -13.56 -6.73
CA PRO A 48 6.72 -12.89 -5.97
C PRO A 48 7.21 -11.56 -5.38
N LEU A 49 6.31 -10.58 -5.31
CA LEU A 49 6.61 -9.31 -4.65
C LEU A 49 6.77 -9.54 -3.14
N ALA A 50 7.99 -9.42 -2.64
CA ALA A 50 8.26 -9.49 -1.21
C ALA A 50 7.85 -8.15 -0.55
N LEU A 51 6.61 -8.10 -0.04
CA LEU A 51 6.09 -6.96 0.72
C LEU A 51 5.94 -7.34 2.20
N ALA A 52 6.53 -6.55 3.09
CA ALA A 52 6.15 -6.58 4.50
C ALA A 52 4.88 -5.74 4.67
N LEU A 53 3.73 -6.40 4.83
CA LEU A 53 2.46 -5.73 5.07
C LEU A 53 2.30 -5.43 6.56
N PRO A 54 2.02 -4.18 6.95
CA PRO A 54 1.57 -3.88 8.31
C PRO A 54 0.26 -4.62 8.63
N GLU A 55 0.07 -5.11 9.86
CA GLU A 55 -1.11 -5.89 10.26
C GLU A 55 -2.43 -5.17 9.98
N ARG A 56 -2.48 -3.84 10.15
CA ARG A 56 -3.68 -3.03 9.87
C ARG A 56 -4.07 -3.00 8.39
N LEU A 57 -3.19 -3.44 7.49
CA LEU A 57 -3.38 -3.50 6.05
C LEU A 57 -3.34 -4.95 5.51
N ALA A 58 -3.18 -5.96 6.38
CA ALA A 58 -3.06 -7.37 6.03
C ALA A 58 -4.40 -8.10 5.96
#